data_AF-A0A9Q3V1K7-F1
#
_entry.id   AF-A0A9Q3V1K7-F1
#
_cell.length_a   1.000
_cell.length_b   1.000
_cell.length_c   1.000
_cell.angle_alpha   90.00
_cell.angle_beta   90.00
_cell.angle_gamma   90.00
#
_symmetry.space_group_name_H-M   'P 1'
#
loop_
_entity.id
_entity.type
_entity.pdbx_description
1 polymer ?
#
loop_
_entity_poly.entity_id
_entity_poly.type
_entity_poly.pdbx_seq_one_letter_code
_entity_poly.pdbx_strand_id
1 'polypeptide(L)' 'MEKHQCIIIEMQNGAYLSYLKLCESLKEAPRAEIYDQINDCKDSKKLYQITVFIENERKAFENRTPPKHANFFTKLFKL' A
#
# COMPACT_ATOMS: atom_id res chain seq x y z
N MET A 1 -1.38 -28.15 2.95
CA MET A 1 -0.51 -27.11 3.53
C MET A 1 -0.22 -25.98 2.53
N GLU A 2 -0.12 -26.25 1.24
CA GLU A 2 0.20 -25.26 0.19
C GLU A 2 -0.80 -24.08 0.09
N LYS A 3 -2.10 -24.34 0.21
CA LYS A 3 -3.13 -23.28 0.10
C LYS A 3 -2.96 -22.15 1.12
N HIS A 4 -2.52 -22.46 2.34
CA HIS A 4 -2.37 -21.46 3.39
C HIS A 4 -1.13 -20.57 3.13
N GLN A 5 -0.06 -21.14 2.57
CA GLN A 5 1.12 -20.37 2.17
C GLN A 5 0.81 -19.43 0.99
N CYS A 6 0.03 -19.87 0.00
CA CYS A 6 -0.38 -19.01 -1.11
C CYS A 6 -1.16 -17.78 -0.63
N ILE A 7 -2.11 -17.97 0.30
CA ILE A 7 -2.90 -16.87 0.87
C ILE A 7 -2.00 -15.87 1.61
N ILE A 8 -1.03 -16.34 2.39
CA ILE A 8 -0.11 -15.44 3.09
C ILE A 8 0.71 -14.61 2.10
N ILE A 9 1.26 -15.22 1.05
CA ILE A 9 2.04 -14.51 0.03
C ILE A 9 1.19 -13.45 -0.69
N GLU A 10 -0.06 -13.76 -1.03
CA GLU A 10 -0.98 -12.78 -1.61
C GLU A 10 -1.24 -11.60 -0.68
N MET A 11 -1.40 -11.88 0.62
CA MET A 11 -1.60 -10.84 1.64
C MET A 11 -0.35 -9.98 1.86
N GLN A 12 0.84 -10.57 1.83
CA GLN A 12 2.12 -9.85 1.90
C GLN A 12 2.28 -8.91 0.71
N ASN A 13 2.02 -9.40 -0.50
CA ASN A 13 2.04 -8.59 -1.72
C ASN A 13 1.03 -7.44 -1.66
N GLY A 14 -0.19 -7.71 -1.18
CA GLY A 14 -1.22 -6.69 -0.98
C GLY A 14 -0.81 -5.61 0.02
N ALA A 15 -0.28 -6.01 1.18
CA ALA A 15 0.21 -5.10 2.20
C ALA A 15 1.35 -4.21 1.67
N TYR A 16 2.30 -4.81 0.95
CA TYR A 16 3.42 -4.07 0.36
C TYR A 16 2.97 -3.10 -0.73
N LEU A 17 2.02 -3.49 -1.59
CA LEU A 17 1.46 -2.58 -2.58
C LEU A 17 0.77 -1.38 -1.93
N SER A 18 0.01 -1.60 -0.84
CA SER A 18 -0.59 -0.50 -0.09
C SER A 18 0.46 0.41 0.54
N TYR A 19 1.57 -0.15 1.05
CA TYR A 19 2.69 0.63 1.56
C TYR A 19 3.33 1.52 0.49
N LEU A 20 3.58 0.98 -0.70
CA LEU A 20 4.14 1.75 -1.82
C LEU A 20 3.23 2.93 -2.20
N LYS A 21 1.91 2.72 -2.26
CA LYS A 21 0.96 3.80 -2.53
C LYS A 21 0.98 4.89 -1.45
N LEU A 22 1.12 4.51 -0.18
CA LEU A 22 1.28 5.49 0.90
C LEU A 22 2.58 6.30 0.71
N CYS A 23 3.70 5.64 0.39
CA CYS A 23 4.97 6.32 0.12
C CYS A 23 4.84 7.30 -1.06
N GLU A 24 4.14 6.91 -2.12
CA GLU A 24 3.85 7.78 -3.26
C GLU A 24 3.04 9.01 -2.85
N SER A 25 1.97 8.84 -2.07
CA SER A 25 1.15 9.95 -1.55
C SER A 25 1.99 10.88 -0.67
N LEU A 26 2.86 10.34 0.19
CA LEU A 26 3.76 11.10 1.06
C LEU A 26 4.96 11.70 0.32
N LYS A 27 5.24 11.26 -0.92
CA LYS A 27 6.47 11.55 -1.67
C LYS A 27 7.75 11.14 -0.94
N GLU A 28 7.69 10.01 -0.26
CA GLU A 28 8.83 9.41 0.44
C GLU A 28 9.33 8.17 -0.29
N ALA A 29 10.61 7.86 -0.12
CA ALA A 29 11.18 6.61 -0.61
C ALA A 29 10.75 5.44 0.28
N PRO A 30 10.34 4.29 -0.28
CA PRO A 30 10.03 3.10 0.52
C PRO A 30 11.29 2.60 1.23
N ARG A 31 11.11 2.14 2.47
CA ARG A 31 12.19 1.63 3.32
C ARG A 31 12.28 0.11 3.22
N ALA A 32 13.50 -0.40 3.05
CA ALA A 32 13.75 -1.83 2.92
C ALA A 32 13.30 -2.61 4.18
N GLU A 33 13.44 -2.02 5.36
CA GLU A 33 13.07 -2.66 6.62
C GLU A 33 11.56 -2.93 6.71
N ILE A 34 10.73 -2.08 6.09
CA ILE A 34 9.27 -2.29 6.05
C ILE A 34 8.91 -3.40 5.07
N TYR A 35 9.61 -3.48 3.93
CA TYR A 35 9.46 -4.61 3.01
C TYR A 35 9.79 -5.94 3.70
N ASP A 36 10.95 -6.01 4.37
CA ASP A 36 11.39 -7.21 5.06
C ASP A 36 10.39 -7.63 6.14
N GLN A 37 9.89 -6.68 6.94
CA GLN A 37 8.88 -6.94 7.96
C GLN A 37 7.57 -7.49 7.39
N ILE A 38 7.11 -6.99 6.24
CA ILE A 38 5.90 -7.48 5.58
C ILE A 38 6.16 -8.88 5.01
N ASN A 39 7.29 -9.08 4.35
CA ASN A 39 7.66 -10.33 3.69
C ASN A 39 7.93 -11.48 4.69
N ASP A 40 8.42 -11.16 5.89
CA ASP A 40 8.64 -12.14 6.96
C ASP A 40 7.39 -12.43 7.79
N CYS A 41 6.35 -11.60 7.68
CA CYS A 41 5.12 -11.76 8.44
C CYS A 41 4.28 -12.94 7.92
N LYS A 42 4.12 -13.99 8.72
CA LYS A 42 3.33 -15.20 8.39
C LYS A 42 1.92 -15.20 8.99
N ASP A 43 1.53 -14.11 9.65
CA ASP A 43 0.25 -13.96 10.32
C ASP A 43 -0.70 -13.14 9.44
N SER A 44 -1.70 -13.82 8.87
CA SER A 44 -2.71 -13.20 7.99
C SER A 44 -3.48 -12.08 8.68
N LYS A 45 -3.79 -12.22 9.98
CA LYS A 45 -4.53 -11.20 10.72
C LYS A 45 -3.69 -9.94 10.88
N LYS A 46 -2.40 -10.09 11.18
CA LYS A 46 -1.47 -8.95 11.25
C LYS A 46 -1.29 -8.28 9.89
N LEU A 47 -1.10 -9.06 8.83
CA LEU A 47 -1.00 -8.52 7.47
C LEU A 47 -2.24 -7.69 7.09
N TYR A 48 -3.44 -8.20 7.40
CA TYR A 48 -4.68 -7.45 7.20
C TYR A 48 -4.71 -6.15 8.00
N GLN A 49 -4.33 -6.18 9.28
CA GLN A 49 -4.27 -4.98 10.13
C GLN A 49 -3.29 -3.95 9.60
N ILE A 50 -2.12 -4.37 9.14
CA ILE A 50 -1.11 -3.50 8.52
C ILE A 50 -1.69 -2.84 7.27
N THR A 51 -2.31 -3.61 6.37
CA THR A 51 -2.92 -3.08 5.14
C THR A 51 -3.99 -2.04 5.46
N VAL A 52 -4.91 -2.34 6.37
CA VAL A 52 -5.99 -1.42 6.76
C VAL A 52 -5.44 -0.14 7.38
N PHE A 53 -4.43 -0.26 8.25
CA PHE A 53 -3.77 0.89 8.86
C PHE A 53 -3.15 1.81 7.78
N ILE A 54 -2.36 1.24 6.87
CA ILE A 54 -1.70 1.98 5.79
C ILE A 54 -2.72 2.68 4.90
N GLU A 55 -3.81 2.01 4.55
CA GLU A 55 -4.86 2.61 3.72
C GLU A 55 -5.57 3.77 4.42
N ASN A 56 -5.80 3.66 5.73
CA ASN A 56 -6.41 4.72 6.52
C ASN A 56 -5.50 5.94 6.62
N GLU A 57 -4.20 5.73 6.86
CA GLU A 57 -3.21 6.81 6.88
C GLU A 57 -3.12 7.51 5.51
N ARG A 58 -3.10 6.73 4.42
CA ARG A 58 -3.11 7.28 3.06
C ARG A 58 -4.34 8.14 2.80
N LYS A 59 -5.53 7.63 3.11
CA LYS A 59 -6.80 8.37 2.95
C LYS A 59 -6.82 9.63 3.82
N ALA A 60 -6.35 9.54 5.06
CA ALA A 60 -6.28 10.69 5.96
C ALA A 60 -5.35 11.78 5.41
N PHE A 61 -4.20 11.39 4.85
CA PHE A 61 -3.26 12.32 4.22
C PHE A 61 -3.84 12.96 2.95
N GLU A 62 -4.45 12.16 2.06
CA GLU A 62 -5.09 12.64 0.83
C GLU A 62 -6.26 13.58 1.12
N ASN A 63 -7.04 13.32 2.16
CA ASN A 63 -8.15 14.20 2.55
C ASN A 63 -7.66 15.53 3.15
N ARG A 64 -6.49 15.54 3.81
CA ARG A 64 -5.87 16.77 4.35
C ARG A 64 -5.21 17.61 3.25
N THR A 65 -4.76 16.96 2.18
CA THR A 65 -4.01 17.60 1.11
C THR A 65 -4.92 17.71 -0.11
N PRO A 66 -5.58 18.86 -0.36
CA PRO A 66 -6.47 18.99 -1.51
C PRO A 66 -5.69 18.61 -2.77
N PRO A 67 -6.19 17.66 -3.57
CA PRO A 67 -5.46 17.21 -4.73
C PRO A 67 -5.25 18.39 -5.67
N LYS A 68 -3.99 18.78 -5.90
CA LYS A 68 -3.61 19.54 -7.11
C LYS A 68 -3.67 18.59 -8.32
N HIS A 69 -4.77 17.86 -8.51
CA HIS A 69 -4.99 17.04 -9.68
C HIS A 69 -5.52 17.92 -10.81
N ALA A 70 -4.63 18.72 -11.40
CA ALA A 70 -4.74 18.98 -12.83
C ALA A 70 -4.30 17.70 -13.56
N ASN A 71 -5.16 16.67 -13.50
CA ASN A 71 -5.38 15.63 -14.50
C ASN A 71 -4.22 15.39 -15.50
N PHE A 72 -3.17 14.73 -15.02
CA PHE A 72 -2.10 14.22 -15.88
C PHE A 72 -2.65 13.16 -16.85
N PHE A 73 -3.51 12.26 -16.37
CA PHE A 73 -4.10 11.21 -17.19
C PHE A 73 -5.20 11.69 -18.16
N THR A 74 -5.99 12.71 -17.80
CA THR A 74 -7.00 13.27 -18.72
C THR A 74 -6.35 14.02 -19.88
N LYS A 75 -5.15 14.60 -19.68
CA LYS A 75 -4.34 15.15 -20.77
C LYS A 75 -3.72 14.07 -21.67
N LEU A 76 -3.29 12.95 -21.08
CA LEU A 76 -2.64 11.84 -21.80
C LEU A 76 -3.62 11.01 -22.63
N PHE A 77 -4.82 10.77 -22.13
CA PHE A 77 -5.78 9.87 -22.77
C PHE A 77 -6.89 10.57 -23.57
N LYS A 78 -6.95 11.92 -23.59
CA LYS A 78 -7.96 12.71 -24.32
C LYS A 78 -9.36 12.06 -24.34
N LEU A 79 -9.86 11.68 -23.17
CA LEU A 79 -11.28 11.39 -22.98
C LEU A 79 -12.05 12.70 -22.84
#